data_AF-A0A8T0YSK8-F1
#
_entry.id   AF-A0A8T0YSK8-F1
#
_cell.length_a   1.000
_cell.length_b   1.000
_cell.length_c   1.000
_cell.angle_alpha   90.00
_cell.angle_beta   90.00
_cell.angle_gamma   90.00
#
_symmetry.space_group_name_H-M   'P 1'
#
loop_
_entity.id
_entity.type
_entity.pdbx_description
1 polymer ?
#
loop_
_entity_poly.entity_id
_entity_poly.type
_entity_poly.pdbx_seq_one_letter_code
_entity_poly.pdbx_strand_id
1 'polypeptide(L)'
;MDQTAIFVDNPGKLTIDYRGTTKIDTIQGSSGNTGSCSNFLCGSATGEKLPPFVVFAGVPGCRVADSVTASTFGSTAVEHTVQSKAWCDLSIMKELIEKIWRPNVNGCRMLLLDSLKVHKMASTRQYLENDCATQVQYIPPGVTGLSQPMDYY
;
A
#
# COMPACT_ATOMS: atom_id res chain seq x y z
N MET A 1 9.86 -1.89 3.75
CA MET A 1 8.54 -1.90 3.11
C MET A 1 7.69 -0.90 3.85
N ASP A 2 6.88 -0.14 3.13
CA ASP A 2 5.87 0.70 3.77
C ASP A 2 4.61 0.83 2.92
N GLN A 3 3.57 1.39 3.51
CA GLN A 3 2.26 1.57 2.91
C GLN A 3 1.87 3.05 2.90
N THR A 4 1.20 3.45 1.82
CA THR A 4 0.65 4.79 1.68
C THR A 4 -0.76 4.73 1.11
N ALA A 5 -1.62 5.66 1.54
CA ALA A 5 -2.96 5.79 0.97
C ALA A 5 -2.88 6.59 -0.32
N ILE A 6 -3.44 6.05 -1.40
CA ILE A 6 -3.62 6.73 -2.68
C ILE A 6 -5.10 7.05 -2.83
N PHE A 7 -5.42 8.31 -3.03
CA PHE A 7 -6.79 8.78 -3.24
C PHE A 7 -7.09 8.79 -4.73
N VAL A 8 -8.23 8.21 -5.13
CA VAL A 8 -8.68 8.16 -6.53
C VAL A 8 -8.86 9.56 -7.07
N ASP A 9 -9.54 10.41 -6.30
CA ASP A 9 -9.68 11.82 -6.59
C ASP A 9 -8.95 12.65 -5.53
N ASN A 10 -7.93 13.40 -5.94
CA ASN A 10 -7.20 14.33 -5.09
C ASN A 10 -7.22 15.73 -5.71
N PRO A 11 -8.38 16.40 -5.75
CA PRO A 11 -8.47 17.73 -6.34
C PRO A 11 -7.55 18.70 -5.58
N GLY A 12 -6.76 19.46 -6.34
CA GLY A 12 -5.83 20.43 -5.78
C GLY A 12 -6.55 21.51 -4.95
N LYS A 13 -5.82 22.09 -3.99
CA LYS A 13 -6.33 23.19 -3.13
C LYS A 13 -6.46 24.53 -3.86
N LEU A 14 -5.96 24.61 -5.09
CA LEU A 14 -5.92 25.83 -5.89
C LEU A 14 -6.96 25.74 -7.01
N THR A 15 -7.89 26.69 -7.03
CA THR A 15 -8.80 26.91 -8.17
C THR A 15 -8.31 28.15 -8.92
N ILE A 16 -8.12 28.04 -10.24
CA ILE A 16 -7.69 29.14 -11.11
C ILE A 16 -8.92 29.62 -11.88
N ASP A 17 -9.16 30.94 -11.84
CA ASP A 17 -10.28 31.59 -12.55
C ASP A 17 -9.84 32.97 -13.09
N TYR A 18 -10.63 33.55 -13.98
CA TYR A 18 -10.39 34.87 -14.56
C TYR A 18 -10.49 35.99 -13.53
N ARG A 19 -9.65 37.01 -13.70
CA ARG A 19 -9.63 38.19 -12.84
C ARG A 19 -10.95 38.95 -12.95
N GLY A 20 -11.68 39.07 -11.85
CA GLY A 20 -12.98 39.76 -11.78
C GLY A 20 -14.17 38.81 -11.59
N THR A 21 -13.94 37.49 -11.60
CA THR A 21 -14.99 36.53 -11.26
C THR A 21 -15.39 36.66 -9.79
N THR A 22 -16.69 36.87 -9.54
CA THR A 22 -17.27 37.02 -8.19
C THR A 22 -17.79 35.72 -7.59
N LYS A 23 -17.99 34.69 -8.43
CA LYS A 23 -18.39 33.34 -8.04
C LYS A 23 -17.45 32.34 -8.69
N ILE A 24 -16.54 31.80 -7.89
CA ILE A 24 -15.65 30.72 -8.30
C ILE A 24 -16.35 29.41 -7.96
N ASP A 25 -16.59 28.57 -8.97
CA ASP A 25 -17.10 27.22 -8.73
C ASP A 25 -15.94 26.35 -8.27
N THR A 26 -15.87 26.12 -6.97
CA THR A 26 -14.89 25.20 -6.39
C THR A 26 -15.51 23.82 -6.36
N ILE A 27 -14.75 22.78 -6.72
CA ILE A 27 -15.11 21.40 -6.34
C ILE A 27 -14.93 21.31 -4.81
N GLN A 28 -15.88 21.86 -4.08
CA GLN A 28 -15.98 21.79 -2.63
C GLN A 28 -16.80 20.55 -2.31
N GLY A 29 -16.09 19.46 -2.09
CA GLY A 29 -16.69 18.22 -1.64
C GLY A 29 -16.50 17.06 -2.60
N SER A 30 -16.39 15.91 -1.97
CA SER A 30 -16.38 14.55 -2.45
C SER A 30 -17.59 14.18 -3.34
N SER A 31 -17.74 14.83 -4.49
CA SER A 31 -18.52 14.30 -5.61
C SER A 31 -17.65 13.54 -6.62
N GLY A 32 -16.31 13.58 -6.44
CA GLY A 32 -15.38 12.57 -6.91
C GLY A 32 -15.30 11.41 -5.91
N ASN A 33 -15.00 10.21 -6.39
CA ASN A 33 -14.87 8.99 -5.60
C ASN A 33 -13.96 9.23 -4.38
N THR A 34 -14.53 9.17 -3.16
CA THR A 34 -13.78 9.17 -1.89
C THR A 34 -12.97 7.90 -1.66
N GLY A 35 -12.97 7.00 -2.64
CA GLY A 35 -12.19 5.77 -2.61
C GLY A 35 -10.72 6.11 -2.47
N SER A 36 -10.10 5.55 -1.43
CA SER A 36 -8.66 5.36 -1.38
C SER A 36 -8.33 3.88 -1.54
N CYS A 37 -7.17 3.60 -2.10
CA CYS A 37 -6.53 2.31 -1.98
C CYS A 37 -5.28 2.44 -1.11
N SER A 38 -4.89 1.35 -0.46
CA SER A 38 -3.60 1.28 0.22
C SER A 38 -2.60 0.66 -0.74
N ASN A 39 -1.51 1.37 -1.01
CA ASN A 39 -0.42 0.87 -1.83
C ASN A 39 0.75 0.46 -0.94
N PHE A 40 1.20 -0.77 -1.08
CA PHE A 40 2.36 -1.31 -0.38
C PHE A 40 3.54 -1.35 -1.32
N LEU A 41 4.64 -0.74 -0.90
CA LEU A 41 5.85 -0.61 -1.68
C LEU A 41 7.04 -1.20 -0.92
N CYS A 42 7.86 -1.95 -1.65
CA CYS A 42 9.08 -2.53 -1.11
C CYS A 42 10.25 -2.25 -2.06
N GLY A 43 11.32 -1.69 -1.51
CA GLY A 43 12.60 -1.48 -2.20
C GLY A 43 13.74 -2.18 -1.47
N SER A 44 14.74 -2.62 -2.22
CA SER A 44 15.99 -3.17 -1.69
C SER A 44 17.07 -2.09 -1.55
N ALA A 45 18.13 -2.40 -0.81
CA ALA A 45 19.30 -1.52 -0.71
C ALA A 45 20.07 -1.38 -2.04
N THR A 46 19.85 -2.27 -3.02
CA THR A 46 20.43 -2.17 -4.37
C THR A 46 19.61 -1.27 -5.30
N GLY A 47 18.49 -0.72 -4.82
CA GLY A 47 17.60 0.15 -5.60
C GLY A 47 16.53 -0.61 -6.40
N GLU A 48 16.47 -1.94 -6.28
CA GLU A 48 15.42 -2.74 -6.92
C GLU A 48 14.10 -2.55 -6.19
N LYS A 49 13.04 -2.25 -6.93
CA LYS A 49 11.68 -2.13 -6.42
C LYS A 49 10.92 -3.42 -6.72
N LEU A 50 10.30 -4.00 -5.70
CA LEU A 50 9.39 -5.13 -5.89
C LEU A 50 8.07 -4.64 -6.52
N PRO A 51 7.30 -5.53 -7.17
CA PRO A 51 5.99 -5.18 -7.69
C PRO A 51 5.12 -4.50 -6.60
N PRO A 52 4.48 -3.36 -6.89
CA PRO A 52 3.55 -2.74 -5.95
C PRO A 52 2.37 -3.68 -5.66
N PHE A 53 1.89 -3.63 -4.42
CA PHE A 53 0.70 -4.37 -4.00
C PHE A 53 -0.39 -3.41 -3.55
N VAL A 54 -1.48 -3.36 -4.31
CA VAL A 54 -2.55 -2.38 -4.13
C VAL A 54 -3.79 -3.06 -3.56
N VAL A 55 -4.26 -2.53 -2.44
CA VAL A 55 -5.46 -3.00 -1.73
C VAL A 55 -6.59 -2.01 -1.96
N PHE A 56 -7.62 -2.42 -2.71
CA PHE A 56 -8.83 -1.62 -2.92
C PHE A 56 -9.89 -1.87 -1.85
N ALA A 57 -10.75 -0.88 -1.63
CA ALA A 57 -11.93 -1.05 -0.79
C ALA A 57 -12.93 -1.99 -1.48
N GLY A 58 -13.15 -3.17 -0.91
CA GLY A 58 -14.02 -4.18 -1.49
C GLY A 58 -14.13 -5.45 -0.65
N VAL A 59 -15.11 -6.28 -0.98
CA VAL A 59 -15.31 -7.58 -0.32
C VAL A 59 -14.76 -8.67 -1.25
N PRO A 60 -13.92 -9.60 -0.76
CA PRO A 60 -13.44 -10.73 -1.56
C PRO A 60 -14.61 -11.53 -2.17
N GLY A 61 -14.46 -11.96 -3.43
CA GLY A 61 -15.49 -12.71 -4.16
C GLY A 61 -16.73 -11.89 -4.56
N CYS A 62 -16.67 -10.57 -4.47
CA CYS A 62 -17.70 -9.67 -4.97
C CYS A 62 -17.19 -8.87 -6.17
N ARG A 63 -18.09 -8.14 -6.82
CA ARG A 63 -17.85 -7.36 -8.06
C ARG A 63 -16.53 -6.59 -8.09
N VAL A 64 -16.14 -5.91 -7.00
CA VAL A 64 -14.88 -5.14 -6.97
C VAL A 64 -13.68 -6.08 -7.02
N ALA A 65 -13.69 -7.17 -6.24
CA ALA A 65 -12.64 -8.19 -6.27
C ALA A 65 -12.48 -8.77 -7.68
N ASP A 66 -13.58 -9.15 -8.32
CA ASP A 66 -13.57 -9.72 -9.67
C ASP A 66 -13.01 -8.72 -10.69
N SER A 67 -13.33 -7.42 -10.52
CA SER A 67 -12.85 -6.37 -11.42
C SER A 67 -11.36 -6.13 -11.27
N VAL A 68 -10.84 -6.01 -10.04
CA VAL A 68 -9.43 -5.65 -9.81
C VAL A 68 -8.47 -6.83 -9.95
N THR A 69 -8.98 -8.07 -9.86
CA THR A 69 -8.19 -9.30 -10.08
C THR A 69 -8.31 -9.85 -11.50
N ALA A 70 -9.12 -9.22 -12.36
CA ALA A 70 -9.21 -9.58 -13.77
C ALA A 70 -7.86 -9.35 -14.46
N SER A 71 -7.46 -10.26 -15.35
CA SER A 71 -6.21 -10.14 -16.12
C SER A 71 -6.14 -8.91 -17.02
N THR A 72 -7.28 -8.30 -17.32
CA THR A 72 -7.40 -7.07 -18.10
C THR A 72 -7.27 -5.80 -17.26
N PHE A 73 -7.23 -5.91 -15.93
CA PHE A 73 -7.20 -4.77 -15.03
C PHE A 73 -5.77 -4.37 -14.67
N GLY A 74 -5.48 -3.07 -14.84
CA GLY A 74 -4.20 -2.50 -14.44
C GLY A 74 -3.01 -3.00 -15.27
N SER A 75 -1.82 -2.87 -14.70
CA SER A 75 -0.56 -3.37 -15.28
C SER A 75 -0.24 -4.74 -14.71
N THR A 76 0.33 -5.63 -15.55
CA THR A 76 0.85 -6.93 -15.10
C THR A 76 2.04 -6.83 -14.16
N ALA A 77 2.61 -5.64 -13.98
CA ALA A 77 3.68 -5.36 -13.02
C ALA A 77 3.17 -4.96 -11.62
N VAL A 78 1.85 -4.97 -11.41
CA VAL A 78 1.20 -4.59 -10.15
C VAL A 78 0.27 -5.71 -9.71
N GLU A 79 0.35 -6.08 -8.45
CA GLU A 79 -0.58 -7.02 -7.83
C GLU A 79 -1.71 -6.25 -7.14
N HIS A 80 -2.92 -6.76 -7.28
CA HIS A 80 -4.11 -6.13 -6.73
C HIS A 80 -4.88 -7.11 -5.83
N THR A 81 -5.49 -6.59 -4.78
CA THR A 81 -6.43 -7.32 -3.93
C THR A 81 -7.50 -6.39 -3.38
N VAL A 82 -8.42 -6.92 -2.57
CA VAL A 82 -9.46 -6.13 -1.91
C VAL A 82 -9.49 -6.40 -0.41
N GLN A 83 -9.87 -5.37 0.33
CA GLN A 83 -10.19 -5.44 1.75
C GLN A 83 -11.33 -4.46 2.03
N SER A 84 -12.26 -4.80 2.94
CA SER A 84 -13.51 -4.03 3.11
C SER A 84 -13.34 -2.52 3.38
N LYS A 85 -12.19 -2.12 3.93
CA LYS A 85 -11.79 -0.75 4.24
C LYS A 85 -10.45 -0.36 3.59
N ALA A 86 -9.98 -1.16 2.62
CA ALA A 86 -8.66 -1.02 2.03
C ALA A 86 -7.51 -1.00 3.05
N TRP A 87 -7.66 -1.63 4.22
CA TRP A 87 -6.67 -1.56 5.30
C TRP A 87 -5.72 -2.76 5.33
N CYS A 88 -4.57 -2.54 5.98
CA CYS A 88 -3.65 -3.62 6.32
C CYS A 88 -4.13 -4.41 7.54
N ASP A 89 -4.61 -5.63 7.29
CA ASP A 89 -4.82 -6.63 8.33
C ASP A 89 -3.89 -7.83 8.14
N LEU A 90 -3.98 -8.82 9.02
CA LEU A 90 -3.12 -10.00 8.96
C LEU A 90 -3.30 -10.79 7.65
N SER A 91 -4.50 -10.81 7.06
CA SER A 91 -4.75 -11.51 5.80
C SER A 91 -4.03 -10.81 4.66
N ILE A 92 -4.16 -9.48 4.59
CA ILE A 92 -3.47 -8.64 3.60
C ILE A 92 -1.96 -8.74 3.73
N MET A 93 -1.42 -8.75 4.96
CA MET A 93 0.02 -8.98 5.16
C MET A 93 0.49 -10.33 4.64
N LYS A 94 -0.29 -11.40 4.85
CA LYS A 94 0.05 -12.73 4.32
C LYS A 94 0.01 -12.76 2.80
N GLU A 95 -0.99 -12.14 2.19
CA GLU A 95 -1.06 -12.04 0.72
C GLU A 95 0.13 -11.26 0.15
N LEU A 96 0.51 -10.14 0.77
CA LEU A 96 1.70 -9.39 0.36
C LEU A 96 2.97 -10.25 0.47
N ILE A 97 3.10 -11.04 1.54
CA ILE A 97 4.25 -11.92 1.73
C ILE A 97 4.30 -12.98 0.62
N GLU A 98 3.18 -13.63 0.31
CA GLU A 98 3.14 -14.72 -0.68
C GLU A 98 3.22 -14.25 -2.12
N LYS A 99 2.58 -13.12 -2.46
CA LYS A 99 2.57 -12.60 -3.84
C LYS A 99 3.77 -11.73 -4.17
N ILE A 100 4.30 -11.00 -3.19
CA ILE A 100 5.38 -10.02 -3.43
C ILE A 100 6.70 -10.49 -2.83
N TRP A 101 6.73 -10.73 -1.52
CA TRP A 101 8.00 -10.91 -0.83
C TRP A 101 8.68 -12.24 -1.18
N ARG A 102 7.98 -13.35 -0.97
CA ARG A 102 8.50 -14.72 -1.15
C ARG A 102 9.01 -14.99 -2.58
N PRO A 103 8.30 -14.62 -3.66
CA PRO A 103 8.76 -14.93 -5.02
C PRO A 103 9.89 -14.03 -5.51
N ASN A 104 10.01 -12.80 -4.99
CA ASN A 104 10.94 -11.81 -5.54
C ASN A 104 12.24 -11.63 -4.73
N VAL A 105 12.30 -12.08 -3.48
CA VAL A 105 13.50 -11.96 -2.65
C VAL A 105 14.10 -13.34 -2.48
N ASN A 106 15.42 -13.51 -2.61
CA ASN A 106 16.11 -14.80 -2.47
C ASN A 106 17.30 -14.70 -1.48
N GLY A 107 17.77 -15.84 -0.98
CA GLY A 107 18.95 -15.90 -0.10
C GLY A 107 18.69 -15.38 1.32
N CYS A 108 19.70 -14.76 1.94
CA CYS A 108 19.57 -14.14 3.26
C CYS A 108 18.72 -12.86 3.15
N ARG A 109 17.54 -12.85 3.79
CA ARG A 109 16.55 -11.78 3.66
C ARG A 109 16.40 -11.01 4.97
N MET A 110 16.42 -9.69 4.90
CA MET A 110 16.00 -8.81 6.00
C MET A 110 14.89 -7.89 5.52
N LEU A 111 13.80 -7.82 6.29
CA LEU A 111 12.68 -6.92 6.02
C LEU A 111 12.59 -5.89 7.15
N LEU A 112 12.73 -4.62 6.79
CA LEU A 112 12.50 -3.49 7.67
C LEU A 112 11.03 -3.06 7.59
N LEU A 113 10.38 -3.03 8.76
CA LEU A 113 8.98 -2.65 8.95
C LEU A 113 8.87 -1.50 9.96
N ASP A 114 7.85 -0.66 9.80
CA ASP A 114 7.49 0.31 10.83
C ASP A 114 6.86 -0.38 12.06
N SER A 115 6.49 0.41 13.06
CA SER A 115 5.89 -0.09 14.30
C SER A 115 4.36 -0.26 14.25
N LEU A 116 3.75 -0.37 13.06
CA LEU A 116 2.31 -0.63 12.95
C LEU A 116 1.93 -1.94 13.66
N LYS A 117 0.78 -1.95 14.34
CA LYS A 117 0.34 -3.09 15.17
C LYS A 117 0.34 -4.41 14.40
N VAL A 118 -0.15 -4.42 13.17
CA VAL A 118 -0.24 -5.64 12.33
C VAL A 118 1.13 -6.19 11.93
N HIS A 119 2.12 -5.31 11.72
CA HIS A 119 3.50 -5.71 11.42
C HIS A 119 4.14 -6.40 12.63
N LYS A 120 3.84 -5.91 13.84
CA LYS A 120 4.37 -6.45 15.10
C LYS A 120 3.61 -7.65 15.65
N MET A 121 2.54 -8.10 14.98
CA MET A 121 1.82 -9.30 15.41
C MET A 121 2.74 -10.52 15.35
N ALA A 122 2.67 -11.37 16.38
CA ALA A 122 3.45 -12.60 16.44
C ALA A 122 3.22 -13.50 15.22
N SER A 123 1.99 -13.56 14.72
CA SER A 123 1.62 -14.32 13.52
C SER A 123 2.31 -13.81 12.25
N THR A 124 2.41 -12.49 12.07
CA THR A 124 3.12 -11.89 10.92
C THR A 124 4.61 -12.17 11.01
N ARG A 125 5.18 -11.97 12.20
CA ARG A 125 6.60 -12.19 12.47
C ARG A 125 6.99 -13.67 12.28
N GLN A 126 6.24 -14.60 12.87
CA GLN A 126 6.49 -16.03 12.73
C GLN A 126 6.43 -16.48 11.27
N TYR A 127 5.48 -15.95 10.49
CA TYR A 127 5.36 -16.28 9.08
C TYR A 127 6.58 -15.82 8.26
N LEU A 128 7.10 -14.62 8.54
CA LEU A 128 8.32 -14.11 7.90
C LEU A 128 9.57 -14.87 8.36
N GLU A 129 9.75 -15.06 9.67
CA GLU A 129 10.97 -15.64 10.22
C GLU A 129 11.05 -17.15 9.98
N ASN A 130 9.97 -17.88 10.25
CA ASN A 130 9.98 -19.35 10.20
C ASN A 130 9.74 -19.86 8.77
N ASP A 131 8.73 -19.31 8.08
CA ASP A 131 8.28 -19.88 6.81
C ASP A 131 8.96 -19.21 5.60
N CYS A 132 9.48 -18.00 5.76
CA CYS A 132 10.17 -17.25 4.71
C CYS A 132 11.67 -17.06 4.94
N ALA A 133 12.23 -17.58 6.05
CA ALA A 133 13.62 -17.39 6.44
C ALA A 133 14.06 -15.90 6.40
N THR A 134 13.16 -15.01 6.80
CA THR A 134 13.34 -13.55 6.72
C THR A 134 13.55 -12.97 8.10
N GLN A 135 14.70 -12.33 8.31
CA GLN A 135 14.93 -11.55 9.52
C GLN A 135 14.06 -10.30 9.49
N VAL A 136 13.28 -10.08 10.55
CA VAL A 136 12.43 -8.88 10.66
C VAL A 136 13.08 -7.87 11.58
N GLN A 137 13.23 -6.64 11.10
CA GLN A 137 13.63 -5.49 11.91
C GLN A 137 12.52 -4.46 11.97
N TYR A 138 12.34 -3.87 13.16
CA TYR A 138 11.32 -2.87 13.38
C TYR A 138 11.97 -1.51 13.62
N ILE A 139 11.48 -0.50 12.91
CA ILE A 139 11.82 0.89 13.18
C ILE A 139 11.18 1.28 14.52
N PRO A 140 11.91 1.93 15.44
CA PRO A 140 11.35 2.37 16.71
C PRO A 140 10.13 3.29 16.51
N PRO A 141 9.12 3.21 17.39
CA PRO A 141 7.96 4.10 17.31
C PRO A 141 8.37 5.58 17.38
N GLY A 142 7.69 6.43 16.60
CA GLY A 142 7.90 7.88 16.64
C GLY A 142 9.04 8.42 15.76
N VAL A 143 9.80 7.54 15.10
CA VAL A 143 10.88 7.94 14.17
C VAL A 143 10.69 7.41 12.75
N THR A 144 9.51 6.87 12.41
CA THR A 144 9.21 6.34 11.06
C THR A 144 9.56 7.36 9.99
N GLY A 145 9.01 8.58 10.06
CA GLY A 145 9.29 9.64 9.09
C GLY A 145 10.74 10.17 9.05
N LEU A 146 11.65 9.65 9.88
CA LEU A 146 13.08 9.94 9.85
C LEU A 146 13.94 8.74 9.43
N SER A 147 13.45 7.52 9.67
CA SER A 147 14.24 6.29 9.61
C SER A 147 13.63 5.22 8.71
N GLN A 148 12.46 5.45 8.14
CA GLN A 148 11.83 4.60 7.13
C GLN A 148 12.31 5.04 5.75
N PRO A 149 13.15 4.26 5.06
CA PRO A 149 13.65 4.66 3.75
C PRO A 149 12.52 4.87 2.73
N MET A 150 11.41 4.14 2.87
CA MET A 150 10.28 4.22 1.95
C MET A 150 9.44 5.50 2.09
N ASP A 151 9.57 6.27 3.19
CA ASP A 151 8.84 7.53 3.35
C ASP A 151 9.44 8.68 2.51
N TYR A 152 10.68 8.54 2.06
CA TYR A 152 11.41 9.55 1.30
C TYR A 152 11.45 9.30 -0.21
N TYR A 153 10.83 8.21 -0.69
CA TYR A 153 10.84 7.79 -2.09
C TYR A 153 9.47 7.87 -2.77
#